data_AF-X6DPD4-F1
#
_entry.id   AF-X6DPD4-F1
#
_cell.length_a   1.000
_cell.length_b   1.000
_cell.length_c   1.000
_cell.angle_alpha   90.00
_cell.angle_beta   90.00
_cell.angle_gamma   90.00
#
_symmetry.space_group_name_H-M   'P 1'
#
loop_
_entity.id
_entity.type
_entity.pdbx_description
1 polymer ?
#
loop_
_entity_poly.entity_id
_entity_poly.type
_entity_poly.pdbx_seq_one_letter_code
_entity_poly.pdbx_strand_id
1 'polypeptide(L)'
;MGRLEIVVAALSIFAVAGEASAQCVKEGDELCQSGQTYRCEKTGSELTPIFQNLPCAVNMPAPTLTGTWAGSGHQSPAGDAGADWSIAMTIGDGSGSIDYPSLGCGGSLSQTSRDDSSAEFHESITYGQDKCIDGGDITVRFFKEKLSWTWVGHADGQPYNAVAVLTRR
;
A
#
# COMPACT_ATOMS: atom_id res chain seq x y z
N MET A 1 -10.45 -58.45 -36.26
CA MET A 1 -9.26 -58.33 -35.39
C MET A 1 -8.87 -56.86 -35.30
N GLY A 2 -9.43 -56.14 -34.32
CA GLY A 2 -9.05 -54.75 -34.04
C GLY A 2 -7.97 -54.75 -32.96
N ARG A 3 -6.81 -54.14 -33.25
CA ARG A 3 -5.79 -53.86 -32.24
C ARG A 3 -5.99 -52.42 -31.75
N LEU A 4 -6.30 -52.32 -30.47
CA LEU A 4 -6.37 -51.10 -29.70
C LEU A 4 -4.92 -50.74 -29.33
N GLU A 5 -4.33 -49.76 -30.01
CA GLU A 5 -3.01 -49.24 -29.63
C GLU A 5 -3.22 -48.17 -28.55
N ILE A 6 -2.75 -48.48 -27.35
CA ILE A 6 -2.81 -47.63 -26.17
C ILE A 6 -1.80 -46.50 -26.34
N VAL A 7 -2.28 -45.26 -26.49
CA VAL A 7 -1.43 -44.07 -26.41
C VAL A 7 -1.07 -43.84 -24.95
N VAL A 8 0.15 -44.22 -24.56
CA VAL A 8 0.74 -43.86 -23.26
C VAL A 8 1.19 -42.40 -23.34
N ALA A 9 0.38 -41.49 -22.80
CA ALA A 9 0.81 -40.11 -22.58
C ALA A 9 1.82 -40.10 -21.42
N ALA A 10 3.11 -40.03 -21.76
CA ALA A 10 4.16 -39.74 -20.79
C ALA A 10 4.01 -38.28 -20.33
N LEU A 11 3.34 -38.08 -19.20
CA LEU A 11 3.37 -36.82 -18.45
C LEU A 11 4.76 -36.68 -17.84
N SER A 12 5.65 -36.01 -18.56
CA SER A 12 6.91 -35.50 -18.02
C SER A 12 6.59 -34.43 -16.98
N ILE A 13 6.56 -34.83 -15.71
CA ILE A 13 6.61 -33.90 -14.58
C ILE A 13 8.02 -33.32 -14.59
N PHE A 14 8.18 -32.14 -15.19
CA PHE A 14 9.42 -31.38 -15.07
C PHE A 14 9.59 -30.96 -13.61
N ALA A 15 10.65 -31.46 -12.98
CA ALA A 15 11.07 -31.06 -11.66
C ALA A 15 11.40 -29.56 -11.66
N VAL A 16 10.69 -28.78 -10.85
CA VAL A 16 10.93 -27.34 -10.63
C VAL A 16 12.24 -27.09 -9.85
N ALA A 17 13.04 -28.12 -9.58
CA ALA A 17 14.33 -28.01 -8.90
C ALA A 17 15.45 -27.45 -9.80
N GLY A 18 15.27 -27.43 -11.12
CA GLY A 18 16.32 -27.04 -12.07
C GLY A 18 16.60 -25.54 -12.18
N GLU A 19 15.65 -24.67 -11.83
CA GLU A 19 15.84 -23.22 -12.00
C GLU A 19 16.53 -22.57 -10.79
N ALA A 20 16.42 -23.16 -9.61
CA ALA A 20 16.98 -22.59 -8.38
C ALA A 20 18.49 -22.84 -8.23
N SER A 21 19.00 -24.00 -8.67
CA SER A 21 20.45 -24.28 -8.65
C SER A 21 21.23 -23.44 -9.67
N ALA A 22 20.60 -23.08 -10.80
CA ALA A 22 21.21 -22.23 -11.83
C ALA A 22 21.47 -20.78 -11.38
N GLN A 23 20.90 -20.35 -10.25
CA GLN A 23 21.06 -18.99 -9.72
C GLN A 23 22.24 -18.87 -8.75
N CYS A 24 22.75 -19.99 -8.24
CA CYS A 24 23.92 -19.99 -7.37
C CYS A 24 25.20 -19.91 -8.20
N VAL A 25 25.86 -18.75 -8.14
CA VAL A 25 27.12 -18.50 -8.86
C VAL A 25 28.32 -18.81 -7.98
N LYS A 26 28.24 -18.53 -6.67
CA LYS A 26 29.32 -18.75 -5.72
C LYS A 26 28.82 -19.20 -4.35
N GLU A 27 29.62 -20.04 -3.69
CA GLU A 27 29.39 -20.44 -2.29
C GLU A 27 29.41 -19.22 -1.36
N GLY A 28 28.36 -19.11 -0.55
CA GLY A 28 28.08 -17.99 0.34
C GLY A 28 27.26 -16.86 -0.28
N ASP A 29 26.93 -16.90 -1.57
CA ASP A 29 25.99 -15.94 -2.16
C ASP A 29 24.60 -16.11 -1.54
N GLU A 30 23.87 -15.00 -1.41
CA GLU A 30 22.48 -15.01 -0.94
C GLU A 30 21.53 -14.71 -2.10
N LEU A 31 20.45 -15.46 -2.17
CA LEU A 31 19.37 -15.32 -3.13
C LEU A 31 18.08 -15.01 -2.38
N CYS A 32 17.29 -14.10 -2.93
CA CYS A 32 15.95 -13.81 -2.44
C CYS A 32 14.94 -14.44 -3.39
N GLN A 33 14.24 -15.48 -2.92
CA GLN A 33 13.19 -16.15 -3.68
C GLN A 33 11.93 -16.17 -2.83
N SER A 34 10.82 -15.67 -3.40
CA SER A 34 9.51 -15.65 -2.72
C SER A 34 9.53 -15.00 -1.33
N GLY A 35 10.35 -13.95 -1.14
CA GLY A 35 10.46 -13.23 0.13
C GLY A 35 11.31 -13.95 1.20
N GLN A 36 12.03 -14.99 0.82
CA GLN A 36 12.89 -15.76 1.72
C GLN A 36 14.33 -15.79 1.23
N THR A 37 15.25 -15.80 2.18
CA THR A 37 16.70 -15.86 1.94
C THR A 37 17.11 -17.32 1.76
N TYR A 38 17.84 -17.57 0.69
CA TYR A 38 18.55 -18.81 0.43
C TYR A 38 20.03 -18.50 0.36
N ARG A 39 20.87 -19.31 1.00
CA ARG A 39 22.32 -19.21 0.90
C ARG A 39 22.84 -20.31 0.01
N CYS A 40 23.68 -19.96 -0.96
CA CYS A 40 24.30 -20.92 -1.84
C CYS A 40 25.38 -21.70 -1.09
N GLU A 41 25.13 -22.98 -0.83
CA GLU A 41 26.04 -23.87 -0.10
C GLU A 41 26.49 -25.02 -0.99
N LYS A 42 27.70 -25.52 -0.73
CA LYS A 42 28.19 -26.70 -1.40
C LYS A 42 27.54 -27.96 -0.82
N THR A 43 26.73 -28.64 -1.62
CA THR A 43 26.13 -29.93 -1.28
C THR A 43 26.69 -31.01 -2.21
N GLY A 44 27.86 -31.55 -1.84
CA GLY A 44 28.60 -32.49 -2.66
C GLY A 44 29.35 -31.79 -3.81
N SER A 45 29.08 -32.19 -5.05
CA SER A 45 29.64 -31.57 -6.26
C SER A 45 28.80 -30.41 -6.80
N GLU A 46 27.62 -30.17 -6.22
CA GLU A 46 26.68 -29.13 -6.65
C GLU A 46 26.66 -27.96 -5.68
N LEU A 47 26.37 -26.78 -6.22
CA LEU A 47 26.07 -25.59 -5.43
C LEU A 47 24.55 -25.43 -5.40
N THR A 48 23.95 -25.48 -4.22
CA THR A 48 22.50 -25.46 -4.06
C THR A 48 22.05 -24.33 -3.15
N PRO A 49 20.89 -23.72 -3.43
CA PRO A 49 20.30 -22.72 -2.55
C PRO A 49 19.68 -23.40 -1.32
N ILE A 50 20.24 -23.14 -0.14
CA ILE A 50 19.76 -23.65 1.15
C ILE A 50 18.90 -22.58 1.82
N PHE A 51 17.64 -22.92 2.09
CA PHE A 51 16.69 -22.06 2.78
C PHE A 51 17.22 -21.68 4.18
N GLN A 52 17.29 -20.38 4.46
CA GLN A 52 17.84 -19.86 5.72
C GLN A 52 16.76 -19.58 6.78
N ASN A 53 15.47 -19.75 6.46
CA ASN A 53 14.36 -19.36 7.33
C ASN A 53 14.45 -17.89 7.80
N LEU A 54 14.96 -17.03 6.93
CA LEU A 54 15.12 -15.61 7.14
C LEU A 54 14.42 -14.88 6.00
N PRO A 55 13.52 -13.92 6.27
CA PRO A 55 12.98 -13.07 5.22
C PRO A 55 14.13 -12.32 4.56
N CYS A 56 14.19 -12.31 3.23
CA CYS A 56 15.16 -11.45 2.57
C CYS A 56 14.76 -9.99 2.77
N ALA A 57 15.73 -9.16 3.12
CA ALA A 57 15.60 -7.71 2.98
C ALA A 57 15.63 -7.39 1.49
N VAL A 58 14.52 -7.62 0.79
CA VAL A 58 14.28 -6.91 -0.46
C VAL A 58 14.32 -5.44 -0.10
N ASN A 59 15.13 -4.65 -0.80
CA ASN A 59 14.98 -3.21 -0.84
C ASN A 59 13.65 -2.89 -1.55
N MET A 60 12.52 -3.34 -0.99
CA MET A 60 11.24 -2.76 -1.30
C MET A 60 11.34 -1.32 -0.78
N PRO A 61 11.01 -0.33 -1.63
CA PRO A 61 10.88 1.03 -1.14
C PRO A 61 10.03 0.99 0.13
N ALA A 62 10.55 1.57 1.21
CA ALA A 62 9.75 1.73 2.42
C ALA A 62 8.39 2.33 2.01
N PRO A 63 7.28 1.90 2.64
CA PRO A 63 6.00 2.57 2.46
C PRO A 63 6.18 4.08 2.52
N THR A 64 5.97 4.79 1.41
CA THR A 64 6.08 6.25 1.44
C THR A 64 4.68 6.83 1.53
N LEU A 65 4.38 7.45 2.67
CA LEU A 65 3.21 8.30 2.81
C LEU A 65 3.34 9.55 1.93
N THR A 66 4.57 10.05 1.76
CA THR A 66 4.89 11.24 0.99
C THR A 66 4.52 11.06 -0.49
N GLY A 67 3.75 12.01 -1.02
CA GLY A 67 3.26 12.00 -2.39
C GLY A 67 1.85 12.55 -2.51
N THR A 68 1.29 12.45 -3.70
CA THR A 68 -0.08 12.87 -4.00
C THR A 68 -0.99 11.65 -4.10
N TRP A 69 -2.16 11.77 -3.48
CA TRP A 69 -3.13 10.71 -3.27
C TRP A 69 -4.52 11.22 -3.64
N ALA A 70 -5.35 10.35 -4.20
CA ALA A 70 -6.71 10.70 -4.51
C ALA A 70 -7.68 9.53 -4.33
N GLY A 71 -8.93 9.85 -4.10
CA GLY A 71 -10.01 8.88 -3.94
C GLY A 71 -11.35 9.58 -3.71
N SER A 72 -12.35 8.81 -3.31
CA SER A 72 -13.65 9.34 -2.89
C SER A 72 -13.83 9.06 -1.40
N GLY A 73 -14.21 10.09 -0.66
CA GLY A 73 -14.61 9.99 0.74
C GLY A 73 -16.10 9.73 0.87
N HIS A 74 -16.47 9.01 1.91
CA HIS A 74 -17.85 8.85 2.36
C HIS A 74 -17.99 9.39 3.78
N GLN A 75 -18.85 10.39 3.96
CA GLN A 75 -19.11 11.09 5.21
C GLN A 75 -20.40 10.58 5.86
N SER A 76 -20.35 10.41 7.18
CA SER A 76 -21.49 10.07 8.02
C SER A 76 -21.47 10.91 9.30
N PRO A 77 -22.54 11.68 9.58
CA PRO A 77 -23.74 11.85 8.74
C PRO A 77 -23.46 12.63 7.45
N ALA A 78 -24.36 12.51 6.47
CA ALA A 78 -24.28 13.27 5.22
C ALA A 78 -24.42 14.78 5.52
N GLY A 79 -23.66 15.60 4.78
CA GLY A 79 -23.83 17.06 4.78
C GLY A 79 -24.78 17.51 3.68
N ASP A 80 -24.93 18.83 3.51
CA ASP A 80 -25.82 19.43 2.51
C ASP A 80 -25.45 19.06 1.07
N ALA A 81 -24.15 18.86 0.80
CA ALA A 81 -23.64 18.43 -0.49
C ALA A 81 -23.75 16.90 -0.74
N GLY A 82 -24.32 16.15 0.22
CA GLY A 82 -24.40 14.69 0.20
C GLY A 82 -23.35 14.00 1.07
N ALA A 83 -23.27 12.69 0.94
CA ALA A 83 -22.34 11.84 1.71
C ALA A 83 -20.99 11.63 0.99
N ASP A 84 -20.97 11.72 -0.34
CA ASP A 84 -19.80 11.32 -1.14
C ASP A 84 -19.16 12.51 -1.85
N TRP A 85 -17.83 12.60 -1.79
CA TRP A 85 -17.06 13.69 -2.40
C TRP A 85 -15.63 13.25 -2.75
N SER A 86 -15.00 13.95 -3.69
CA SER A 86 -13.64 13.63 -4.14
C SER A 86 -12.58 14.24 -3.23
N ILE A 87 -11.47 13.51 -3.06
CA ILE A 87 -10.30 13.89 -2.26
C ILE A 87 -9.09 13.98 -3.17
N ALA A 88 -8.31 15.05 -3.05
CA ALA A 88 -6.93 15.11 -3.52
C ALA A 88 -6.05 15.59 -2.37
N MET A 89 -5.15 14.74 -1.90
CA MET A 89 -4.30 15.01 -0.74
C MET A 89 -2.83 14.96 -1.17
N THR A 90 -2.03 15.94 -0.76
CA THR A 90 -0.57 15.89 -0.92
C THR A 90 0.07 15.85 0.47
N ILE A 91 0.89 14.83 0.69
CA ILE A 91 1.67 14.66 1.92
C ILE A 91 3.12 14.99 1.61
N GLY A 92 3.64 16.02 2.28
CA GLY A 92 5.05 16.39 2.26
C GLY A 92 5.79 15.91 3.51
N ASP A 93 6.97 16.50 3.74
CA ASP A 93 7.75 16.29 4.96
C ASP A 93 7.28 17.27 6.05
N GLY A 94 6.58 16.78 7.06
CA GLY A 94 6.06 17.58 8.19
C GLY A 94 4.78 18.39 7.91
N SER A 95 4.34 18.53 6.66
CA SER A 95 3.11 19.23 6.29
C SER A 95 2.40 18.58 5.12
N GLY A 96 1.17 19.01 4.84
CA GLY A 96 0.43 18.58 3.66
C GLY A 96 -0.60 19.61 3.19
N SER A 97 -1.30 19.27 2.12
CA SER A 97 -2.47 19.98 1.65
C SER A 97 -3.56 18.99 1.28
N ILE A 98 -4.80 19.45 1.30
CA ILE A 98 -5.95 18.65 0.89
C ILE A 98 -6.94 19.53 0.15
N ASP A 99 -7.40 19.03 -0.98
CA ASP A 99 -8.48 19.63 -1.76
C ASP A 99 -9.65 18.65 -1.77
N TYR A 100 -10.86 19.21 -1.74
CA TYR A 100 -12.11 18.49 -1.96
C TYR A 100 -12.76 19.02 -3.25
N PRO A 101 -12.28 18.60 -4.45
CA PRO A 101 -12.62 19.29 -5.70
C PRO A 101 -14.12 19.31 -6.02
N SER A 102 -14.86 18.24 -5.69
CA SER A 102 -16.31 18.19 -5.92
C SER A 102 -17.10 19.15 -5.04
N LEU A 103 -16.53 19.56 -3.90
CA LEU A 103 -17.13 20.56 -3.00
C LEU A 103 -16.60 21.97 -3.32
N GLY A 104 -15.40 22.07 -3.90
CA GLY A 104 -14.77 23.36 -4.20
C GLY A 104 -14.31 24.09 -2.93
N CYS A 105 -13.74 23.34 -2.00
CA CYS A 105 -13.07 23.80 -0.78
C CYS A 105 -11.75 23.02 -0.59
N GLY A 106 -10.89 23.47 0.32
CA GLY A 106 -9.62 22.83 0.61
C GLY A 106 -8.75 23.60 1.60
N GLY A 107 -7.65 23.00 2.01
CA GLY A 107 -6.93 23.43 3.20
C GLY A 107 -5.48 22.95 3.28
N SER A 108 -4.82 23.45 4.33
CA SER A 108 -3.50 23.00 4.75
C SER A 108 -3.62 21.92 5.83
N LEU A 109 -2.66 21.01 5.87
CA LEU A 109 -2.56 19.97 6.87
C LEU A 109 -1.29 20.16 7.71
N SER A 110 -1.48 20.30 9.02
CA SER A 110 -0.40 20.35 10.00
C SER A 110 -0.21 18.96 10.60
N GLN A 111 0.96 18.35 10.39
CA GLN A 111 1.22 17.01 10.92
C GLN A 111 1.34 17.03 12.44
N THR A 112 0.60 16.17 13.12
CA THR A 112 0.61 16.01 14.58
C THR A 112 1.38 14.78 15.02
N SER A 113 1.39 13.71 14.22
CA SER A 113 2.18 12.50 14.46
C SER A 113 2.56 11.79 13.16
N ARG A 114 3.61 10.97 13.19
CA ARG A 114 4.06 10.15 12.06
C ARG A 114 4.88 8.93 12.51
N ASP A 115 4.65 7.82 11.84
CA ASP A 115 5.55 6.66 11.75
C ASP A 115 5.77 6.27 10.28
N ASP A 116 6.44 5.14 10.03
CA ASP A 116 6.78 4.65 8.68
C ASP A 116 5.54 4.36 7.80
N SER A 117 4.41 4.03 8.42
CA SER A 117 3.20 3.55 7.75
C SER A 117 1.96 4.38 8.07
N SER A 118 2.02 5.30 9.02
CA SER A 118 0.89 6.13 9.42
C SER A 118 1.28 7.57 9.71
N ALA A 119 0.32 8.48 9.55
CA ALA A 119 0.47 9.88 9.96
C ALA A 119 -0.89 10.44 10.38
N GLU A 120 -0.84 11.43 11.27
CA GLU A 120 -1.99 12.19 11.71
C GLU A 120 -1.78 13.67 11.38
N PHE A 121 -2.86 14.32 10.98
CA PHE A 121 -2.87 15.72 10.59
C PHE A 121 -4.05 16.45 11.21
N HIS A 122 -3.82 17.69 11.62
CA HIS A 122 -4.87 18.65 11.87
C HIS A 122 -5.11 19.47 10.59
N GLU A 123 -6.37 19.52 10.15
CA GLU A 123 -6.78 20.27 8.96
C GLU A 123 -7.13 21.72 9.31
N SER A 124 -6.81 22.63 8.39
CA SER A 124 -7.34 23.99 8.40
C SER A 124 -7.80 24.36 6.99
N ILE A 125 -9.10 24.60 6.82
CA ILE A 125 -9.73 24.98 5.55
C ILE A 125 -9.35 26.42 5.22
N THR A 126 -8.62 26.58 4.11
CA THR A 126 -8.07 27.86 3.68
C THR A 126 -8.88 28.53 2.58
N TYR A 127 -9.75 27.79 1.90
CA TYR A 127 -10.74 28.33 0.97
C TYR A 127 -12.01 27.47 0.93
N GLY A 128 -13.15 28.10 0.59
CA GLY A 128 -14.45 27.43 0.55
C GLY A 128 -14.99 27.05 1.93
N GLN A 129 -14.72 27.88 2.95
CA GLN A 129 -15.14 27.68 4.35
C GLN A 129 -16.67 27.63 4.52
N ASP A 130 -17.41 28.19 3.59
CA ASP A 130 -18.88 28.11 3.54
C ASP A 130 -19.40 26.72 3.13
N LYS A 131 -18.51 25.83 2.67
CA LYS A 131 -18.89 24.53 2.10
C LYS A 131 -18.38 23.34 2.89
N CYS A 132 -17.38 23.53 3.74
CA CYS A 132 -16.64 22.45 4.38
C CYS A 132 -16.45 22.73 5.87
N ILE A 133 -16.52 21.66 6.66
CA ILE A 133 -16.27 21.71 8.09
C ILE A 133 -14.78 21.96 8.30
N ASP A 134 -14.45 22.95 9.13
CA ASP A 134 -13.07 23.32 9.44
C ASP A 134 -12.58 22.66 10.74
N GLY A 135 -11.26 22.45 10.85
CA GLY A 135 -10.61 21.97 12.07
C GLY A 135 -10.73 20.48 12.34
N GLY A 136 -10.94 19.64 11.33
CA GLY A 136 -10.99 18.19 11.49
C GLY A 136 -9.61 17.55 11.63
N ASP A 137 -9.59 16.33 12.19
CA ASP A 137 -8.37 15.53 12.33
C ASP A 137 -8.39 14.36 11.35
N ILE A 138 -7.28 14.18 10.62
CA ILE A 138 -7.10 13.15 9.62
C ILE A 138 -6.09 12.11 10.12
N THR A 139 -6.42 10.83 9.98
CA THR A 139 -5.46 9.73 10.11
C THR A 139 -5.30 9.02 8.77
N VAL A 140 -4.05 8.77 8.37
CA VAL A 140 -3.74 7.94 7.21
C VAL A 140 -2.93 6.71 7.61
N ARG A 141 -3.18 5.58 6.94
CA ARG A 141 -2.40 4.35 7.06
C ARG A 141 -2.10 3.76 5.69
N PHE A 142 -0.83 3.56 5.40
CA PHE A 142 -0.37 2.90 4.19
C PHE A 142 -0.56 1.39 4.30
N PHE A 143 -1.28 0.81 3.35
CA PHE A 143 -1.47 -0.63 3.25
C PHE A 143 -1.67 -1.04 1.80
N LYS A 144 -0.87 -1.99 1.31
CA LYS A 144 -0.94 -2.49 -0.08
C LYS A 144 -1.00 -1.38 -1.12
N GLU A 145 -0.06 -0.44 -1.05
CA GLU A 145 0.10 0.69 -1.99
C GLU A 145 -1.06 1.71 -2.01
N LYS A 146 -1.90 1.68 -0.98
CA LYS A 146 -3.03 2.61 -0.81
C LYS A 146 -2.95 3.27 0.56
N LEU A 147 -3.61 4.41 0.70
CA LEU A 147 -3.88 4.99 2.01
C LEU A 147 -5.31 4.66 2.43
N SER A 148 -5.46 3.98 3.55
CA SER A 148 -6.66 4.12 4.35
C SER A 148 -6.63 5.53 4.94
N TRP A 149 -7.72 6.26 4.77
CA TRP A 149 -7.85 7.64 5.19
C TRP A 149 -9.13 7.77 6.01
N THR A 150 -9.03 8.44 7.15
CA THR A 150 -10.17 8.74 8.01
C THR A 150 -10.09 10.20 8.43
N TRP A 151 -11.24 10.84 8.56
CA TRP A 151 -11.38 12.18 9.09
C TRP A 151 -12.47 12.22 10.15
N VAL A 152 -12.23 12.99 11.21
CA VAL A 152 -13.21 13.26 12.26
C VAL A 152 -13.28 14.75 12.51
N GLY A 153 -14.48 15.27 12.71
CA GLY A 153 -14.69 16.69 12.99
C GLY A 153 -16.06 16.97 13.56
N HIS A 154 -16.31 18.23 13.88
CA HIS A 154 -17.56 18.66 14.53
C HIS A 154 -18.08 19.94 13.88
N ALA A 155 -19.38 20.00 13.64
CA ALA A 155 -20.08 21.19 13.18
C ALA A 155 -21.46 21.25 13.86
N ASP A 156 -21.91 22.45 14.24
CA ASP A 156 -23.23 22.69 14.85
C ASP A 156 -23.55 21.78 16.05
N GLY A 157 -22.52 21.43 16.85
CA GLY A 157 -22.66 20.55 18.00
C GLY A 157 -22.82 19.06 17.67
N GLN A 158 -22.63 18.67 16.41
CA GLN A 158 -22.74 17.30 15.93
C GLN A 158 -21.39 16.76 15.41
N PRO A 159 -21.02 15.51 15.74
CA PRO A 159 -19.83 14.87 15.18
C PRO A 159 -20.09 14.37 13.75
N TYR A 160 -19.04 14.46 12.94
CA TYR A 160 -18.97 13.94 11.59
C TYR A 160 -17.73 13.07 11.44
N ASN A 161 -17.85 11.99 10.65
CA ASN A 161 -16.76 11.10 10.35
C ASN A 161 -16.75 10.87 8.84
N ALA A 162 -15.58 10.79 8.23
CA ALA A 162 -15.44 10.39 6.84
C ALA A 162 -14.35 9.33 6.69
N VAL A 163 -14.54 8.45 5.71
CA VAL A 163 -13.60 7.38 5.39
C VAL A 163 -13.33 7.33 3.89
N ALA A 164 -12.11 6.99 3.51
CA ALA A 164 -11.72 6.81 2.12
C ALA A 164 -10.59 5.78 1.98
N VAL A 165 -10.45 5.28 0.75
CA VAL A 165 -9.24 4.62 0.30
C VAL A 165 -8.65 5.46 -0.83
N LEU A 166 -7.44 5.98 -0.62
CA LEU A 166 -6.75 6.81 -1.59
C LEU A 166 -5.69 6.01 -2.34
N THR A 167 -5.61 6.23 -3.64
CA THR A 167 -4.58 5.68 -4.52
C THR A 167 -3.60 6.77 -4.93
N ARG A 168 -2.36 6.37 -5.18
CA ARG A 168 -1.32 7.28 -5.65
C ARG A 168 -1.69 7.87 -7.01
N ARG A 169 -1.44 9.18 -7.19
CA ARG A 169 -1.64 9.93 -8.43
C ARG A 169 -0.39 9.96 -9.30
#